data_AF-A0A662AJA1-F1
#
_entry.id   AF-A0A662AJA1-F1
#
_cell.length_a   1.000
_cell.length_b   1.000
_cell.length_c   1.000
_cell.angle_alpha   90.00
_cell.angle_beta   90.00
_cell.angle_gamma   90.00
#
_symmetry.space_group_name_H-M   'P 1'
#
loop_
_entity.id
_entity.type
_entity.pdbx_description
1 polymer ?
#
loop_
_entity_poly.entity_id
_entity_poly.type
_entity_poly.pdbx_seq_one_letter_code
_entity_poly.pdbx_strand_id
1 'polypeptide(L)'
;VIAYNWFRNKSTYTDINGNFSIDKKFRRARIKVKYISNKATMRMAREENIYRMLSTYKTKIKNGSGYEFVNSELNNISFNYDYYSDITTKGAENWNCAVVWNSIYEGHKYAGQMGINKPPNGLVVYLTSYLSEGAAPMLNNMGRSGYNVFKLNEKIEYLQEWYFIAADILTPTLTLTLLAVLQKETPDIVIGMEDSRLFEEVEGMTIHELGHSIHYLKAGPVFWEAEIEYIVDNDGYGTKTSTNSGICALTESWANYFQAYAYMLKNDNSQHTVLQSIEYMIGGGGFDWFPSGMYWDLFDHESTLPAFLTENPLINDNVSGITIPDVYDLFSNCSDIDDFKSKLKINYPNQATDIEYLFESYGY
;
A
#
# COMPACT_ATOMS: atom_id res chain seq x y z
N VAL A 1 -3.25 43.76 -29.17
CA VAL A 1 -3.45 42.37 -29.64
C VAL A 1 -3.37 41.46 -28.43
N ILE A 2 -4.50 40.94 -27.96
CA ILE A 2 -4.55 40.03 -26.81
C ILE A 2 -4.68 38.62 -27.40
N ALA A 3 -3.64 37.82 -27.31
CA ALA A 3 -3.63 36.45 -27.81
C ALA A 3 -4.07 35.48 -26.70
N TYR A 4 -5.36 35.14 -26.65
CA TYR A 4 -5.85 34.01 -25.85
C TYR A 4 -5.71 32.71 -26.67
N ASN A 5 -5.12 31.68 -26.05
CA ASN A 5 -5.14 30.25 -26.48
C ASN A 5 -4.40 29.87 -27.77
N TRP A 6 -3.06 29.90 -27.76
CA TRP A 6 -2.23 29.26 -28.79
C TRP A 6 -2.30 27.72 -28.78
N PHE A 7 -2.73 27.11 -27.68
CA PHE A 7 -2.79 25.65 -27.53
C PHE A 7 -4.21 25.18 -27.20
N ARG A 8 -4.72 24.20 -27.96
CA ARG A 8 -5.95 23.47 -27.63
C ARG A 8 -5.58 22.31 -26.73
N ASN A 9 -6.17 22.24 -25.54
CA ASN A 9 -6.01 21.10 -24.62
C ASN A 9 -7.32 20.29 -24.57
N LYS A 10 -7.20 18.99 -24.33
CA LYS A 10 -8.31 18.08 -24.00
C LYS A 10 -7.73 16.98 -23.10
N SER A 11 -8.55 16.50 -22.17
CA SER A 11 -8.20 15.41 -21.26
C SER A 11 -9.32 14.37 -21.29
N THR A 12 -8.95 13.13 -21.02
CA THR A 12 -9.83 11.98 -20.89
C THR A 12 -9.22 11.04 -19.86
N TYR A 13 -9.98 10.06 -19.39
CA TYR A 13 -9.48 8.99 -18.54
C TYR A 13 -9.26 7.73 -19.37
N THR A 14 -8.35 6.88 -18.91
CA THR A 14 -8.28 5.50 -19.39
C THR A 14 -9.40 4.69 -18.76
N ASP A 15 -9.90 3.68 -19.47
CA ASP A 15 -10.71 2.62 -18.87
C ASP A 15 -9.82 1.62 -18.10
N ILE A 16 -10.43 0.55 -17.61
CA ILE A 16 -9.71 -0.48 -16.86
C ILE A 16 -8.70 -1.28 -17.71
N ASN A 17 -8.88 -1.30 -19.02
CA ASN A 17 -7.97 -1.99 -19.93
C ASN A 17 -6.87 -1.03 -20.44
N GLY A 18 -6.78 0.18 -19.88
CA GLY A 18 -5.84 1.21 -20.32
C GLY A 18 -6.24 1.94 -21.61
N ASN A 19 -7.43 1.67 -22.16
CA ASN A 19 -7.86 2.31 -23.41
C ASN A 19 -8.34 3.73 -23.13
N PHE A 20 -8.10 4.63 -24.08
CA PHE A 20 -8.61 6.00 -24.03
C PHE A 20 -9.09 6.46 -25.40
N SER A 21 -10.02 7.42 -25.41
CA SER A 21 -10.43 8.09 -26.64
C SER A 21 -10.63 9.57 -26.41
N ILE A 22 -10.33 10.37 -27.44
CA ILE A 22 -10.57 11.80 -27.47
C ILE A 22 -11.41 12.12 -28.71
N ASP A 23 -12.61 12.64 -28.46
CA ASP A 23 -13.60 13.06 -29.47
C ASP A 23 -13.22 14.33 -30.25
N LYS A 24 -12.03 14.88 -30.01
CA LYS A 24 -11.55 16.14 -30.57
C LYS A 24 -10.40 15.89 -31.56
N LYS A 25 -10.52 16.47 -32.75
CA LYS A 25 -9.48 16.40 -33.78
C LYS A 25 -8.31 17.35 -33.46
N PHE A 26 -7.10 16.82 -33.56
CA PHE A 26 -5.85 17.57 -33.50
C PHE A 26 -5.06 17.33 -34.79
N ARG A 27 -4.33 18.35 -35.26
CA ARG A 27 -3.36 18.17 -36.36
C ARG A 27 -2.03 17.64 -35.82
N ARG A 28 -1.67 18.10 -34.63
CA ARG A 28 -0.48 17.72 -33.86
C ARG A 28 -0.84 17.69 -32.39
N ALA A 29 -0.34 16.72 -31.64
CA ALA A 29 -0.54 16.66 -30.20
C ALA A 29 0.71 16.15 -29.47
N ARG A 30 0.89 16.63 -28.23
CA ARG A 30 1.81 16.03 -27.26
C ARG A 30 0.96 15.41 -26.17
N ILE A 31 1.13 14.13 -25.93
CA ILE A 31 0.30 13.39 -24.98
C ILE A 31 1.04 13.27 -23.66
N LYS A 32 0.32 13.54 -22.57
CA LYS A 32 0.81 13.39 -21.21
C LYS A 32 -0.13 12.46 -20.46
N VAL A 33 0.44 11.49 -19.75
CA VAL A 33 -0.28 10.62 -18.84
C VAL A 33 -0.13 11.19 -17.43
N LYS A 34 -1.24 11.22 -16.68
CA LYS A 34 -1.27 11.60 -15.26
C LYS A 34 -1.86 10.44 -14.47
N TYR A 35 -1.27 10.13 -13.34
CA TYR A 35 -1.68 9.04 -12.47
C TYR A 35 -2.56 9.59 -11.35
N ILE A 36 -3.85 9.77 -11.66
CA ILE A 36 -4.86 10.33 -10.74
C ILE A 36 -6.25 9.75 -11.03
N SER A 37 -6.95 9.39 -9.96
CA SER A 37 -8.33 8.92 -9.98
C SER A 37 -9.01 9.27 -8.65
N ASN A 38 -10.24 8.79 -8.45
CA ASN A 38 -10.88 8.85 -7.14
C ASN A 38 -10.23 7.90 -6.12
N LYS A 39 -9.48 6.88 -6.55
CA LYS A 39 -8.80 5.91 -5.66
C LYS A 39 -7.50 6.45 -5.12
N ALA A 40 -6.65 7.02 -5.99
CA ALA A 40 -5.32 7.47 -5.61
C ALA A 40 -4.78 8.61 -6.49
N THR A 41 -3.76 9.28 -5.98
CA THR A 41 -2.90 10.22 -6.70
C THR A 41 -1.44 9.81 -6.51
N MET A 42 -0.73 9.52 -7.60
CA MET A 42 0.71 9.23 -7.54
C MET A 42 1.53 10.51 -7.54
N ARG A 43 2.62 10.50 -6.78
CA ARG A 43 3.63 11.57 -6.71
C ARG A 43 5.02 10.98 -6.68
N MET A 44 6.01 11.80 -7.01
CA MET A 44 7.41 11.40 -6.92
C MET A 44 8.06 12.14 -5.76
N ALA A 45 8.60 11.40 -4.80
CA ALA A 45 9.43 11.95 -3.75
C ALA A 45 10.89 11.96 -4.20
N ARG A 46 11.45 13.17 -4.34
CA ARG A 46 12.88 13.46 -4.51
C ARG A 46 13.21 14.71 -3.69
N GLU A 47 14.18 14.63 -2.77
CA GLU A 47 14.59 15.67 -1.80
C GLU A 47 14.83 17.02 -2.50
N GLU A 48 15.41 17.00 -3.69
CA GLU A 48 15.74 18.22 -4.44
C GLU A 48 14.51 18.91 -5.07
N ASN A 49 13.31 18.33 -4.96
CA ASN A 49 12.14 18.82 -5.67
C ASN A 49 10.81 18.59 -4.93
N ILE A 50 10.58 19.36 -3.87
CA ILE A 50 9.30 19.41 -3.14
C ILE A 50 8.09 19.62 -4.07
N TYR A 51 8.23 20.32 -5.21
CA TYR A 51 7.14 20.45 -6.17
C TYR A 51 6.69 19.12 -6.78
N ARG A 52 7.58 18.13 -6.92
CA ARG A 52 7.22 16.77 -7.35
C ARG A 52 6.45 16.01 -6.27
N MET A 53 6.68 16.33 -5.00
CA MET A 53 5.94 15.78 -3.85
C MET A 53 4.57 16.42 -3.68
N LEU A 54 4.40 17.66 -4.14
CA LEU A 54 3.13 18.40 -4.05
C LEU A 54 2.30 18.34 -5.34
N SER A 55 2.78 17.65 -6.39
CA SER A 55 2.07 17.58 -7.66
C SER A 55 1.91 16.17 -8.17
N THR A 56 0.73 15.88 -8.73
CA THR A 56 0.47 14.62 -9.42
C THR A 56 1.57 14.34 -10.44
N TYR A 57 2.12 13.13 -10.39
CA TYR A 57 3.10 12.67 -11.34
C TYR A 57 2.55 12.67 -12.77
N LYS A 58 3.38 13.16 -13.70
CA LYS A 58 3.02 13.27 -15.12
C LYS A 58 4.18 12.79 -15.95
N THR A 59 3.89 11.98 -16.95
CA THR A 59 4.86 11.54 -17.94
C THR A 59 4.40 11.88 -19.35
N LYS A 60 5.34 11.97 -20.27
CA LYS A 60 5.10 12.25 -21.69
C LYS A 60 5.34 10.97 -22.45
N ILE A 61 4.39 10.57 -23.28
CA ILE A 61 4.60 9.43 -24.18
C ILE A 61 5.31 9.90 -25.46
N LYS A 62 6.13 9.01 -26.01
CA LYS A 62 6.85 9.22 -27.26
C LYS A 62 6.23 8.36 -28.37
N ASN A 63 6.23 8.86 -29.59
CA ASN A 63 6.19 8.02 -30.79
C ASN A 63 7.64 7.68 -31.21
N GLY A 64 7.81 6.86 -32.24
CA GLY A 64 9.12 6.50 -32.78
C GLY A 64 9.98 7.68 -33.27
N SER A 65 9.42 8.89 -33.38
CA SER A 65 10.10 10.11 -33.86
C SER A 65 10.23 11.22 -32.80
N GLY A 66 9.72 11.04 -31.58
CA GLY A 66 9.78 12.05 -30.51
C GLY A 66 8.49 12.15 -29.70
N TYR A 67 8.18 13.35 -29.20
CA TYR A 67 7.01 13.58 -28.31
C TYR A 67 5.78 14.15 -29.02
N GLU A 68 5.88 14.42 -30.32
CA GLU A 68 4.82 15.05 -31.10
C GLU A 68 4.22 14.03 -32.05
N PHE A 69 2.94 13.74 -31.87
CA PHE A 69 2.12 12.90 -32.73
C PHE A 69 1.46 13.77 -33.79
N VAL A 70 1.52 13.35 -35.06
CA VAL A 70 0.97 14.10 -36.19
C VAL A 70 0.00 13.28 -37.03
N ASN A 71 -1.05 13.92 -37.54
CA ASN A 71 -1.98 13.35 -38.51
C ASN A 71 -2.51 11.94 -38.12
N SER A 72 -2.16 10.90 -38.89
CA SER A 72 -2.60 9.52 -38.69
C SER A 72 -2.09 8.88 -37.41
N GLU A 73 -0.94 9.32 -36.88
CA GLU A 73 -0.35 8.84 -35.62
C GLU A 73 -1.23 9.13 -34.41
N LEU A 74 -2.22 10.02 -34.54
CA LEU A 74 -3.16 10.35 -33.48
C LEU A 74 -4.27 9.30 -33.31
N ASN A 75 -4.31 8.27 -34.15
CA ASN A 75 -5.27 7.17 -34.08
C ASN A 75 -4.55 5.89 -33.67
N ASN A 76 -5.25 5.03 -32.91
CA ASN A 76 -4.75 3.71 -32.48
C ASN A 76 -3.39 3.78 -31.77
N ILE A 77 -3.20 4.81 -30.93
CA ILE A 77 -1.97 4.96 -30.14
C ILE A 77 -1.93 3.84 -29.11
N SER A 78 -0.87 3.03 -29.17
CA SER A 78 -0.51 2.06 -28.14
C SER A 78 0.86 2.42 -27.60
N PHE A 79 1.02 2.34 -26.29
CA PHE A 79 2.27 2.69 -25.60
C PHE A 79 2.40 1.85 -24.34
N ASN A 80 3.55 1.19 -24.20
CA ASN A 80 3.93 0.45 -23.00
C ASN A 80 5.12 1.13 -22.34
N TYR A 81 5.14 1.16 -21.01
CA TYR A 81 6.36 1.51 -20.28
C TYR A 81 7.22 0.25 -20.19
N ASP A 82 8.36 0.27 -20.88
CA ASP A 82 9.33 -0.82 -20.80
C ASP A 82 9.99 -0.85 -19.42
N TYR A 83 10.43 -2.04 -19.01
CA TYR A 83 11.20 -2.23 -17.79
C TYR A 83 12.59 -1.61 -17.93
N TYR A 84 13.07 -0.98 -16.85
CA TYR A 84 14.42 -0.43 -16.73
C TYR A 84 14.98 -0.79 -15.36
N SER A 85 16.16 -1.42 -15.35
CA SER A 85 16.83 -1.86 -14.12
C SER A 85 17.50 -0.74 -13.33
N ASP A 86 17.70 0.44 -13.94
CA ASP A 86 18.34 1.61 -13.30
C ASP A 86 17.27 2.62 -12.84
N ILE A 87 17.07 2.71 -11.53
CA ILE A 87 16.04 3.55 -10.89
C ILE A 87 16.28 5.06 -11.05
N THR A 88 17.49 5.45 -11.45
CA THR A 88 17.80 6.86 -11.70
C THR A 88 17.15 7.36 -13.00
N THR A 89 16.77 6.43 -13.89
CA THR A 89 16.20 6.75 -15.20
C THR A 89 14.73 7.14 -15.15
N LYS A 90 14.32 7.99 -16.10
CA LYS A 90 12.89 8.32 -16.28
C LYS A 90 12.05 7.12 -16.74
N GLY A 91 12.70 6.14 -17.37
CA GLY A 91 12.07 4.88 -17.77
C GLY A 91 11.61 4.09 -16.56
N ALA A 92 12.51 3.87 -15.60
CA ALA A 92 12.22 3.19 -14.34
C ALA A 92 11.13 3.91 -13.52
N GLU A 93 11.18 5.24 -13.40
CA GLU A 93 10.11 6.01 -12.73
C GLU A 93 8.73 5.73 -13.36
N ASN A 94 8.65 5.71 -14.69
CA ASN A 94 7.38 5.50 -15.38
C ASN A 94 6.87 4.07 -15.27
N TRP A 95 7.78 3.10 -15.38
CA TRP A 95 7.46 1.69 -15.25
C TRP A 95 6.95 1.38 -13.85
N ASN A 96 7.68 1.78 -12.79
CA ASN A 96 7.24 1.61 -11.40
C ASN A 96 5.90 2.31 -11.15
N CYS A 97 5.71 3.55 -11.63
CA CYS A 97 4.42 4.22 -11.51
C CYS A 97 3.28 3.44 -12.19
N ALA A 98 3.53 2.79 -13.34
CA ALA A 98 2.53 1.98 -14.01
C ALA A 98 2.21 0.69 -13.25
N VAL A 99 3.22 0.02 -12.68
CA VAL A 99 3.03 -1.17 -11.85
C VAL A 99 2.21 -0.81 -10.61
N VAL A 100 2.67 0.14 -9.79
CA VAL A 100 1.97 0.59 -8.58
C VAL A 100 0.53 1.01 -8.89
N TRP A 101 0.31 1.73 -9.99
CA TRP A 101 -1.04 2.16 -10.39
C TRP A 101 -1.99 1.01 -10.69
N ASN A 102 -1.49 -0.02 -11.38
CA ASN A 102 -2.25 -1.22 -11.67
C ASN A 102 -2.50 -2.02 -10.38
N SER A 103 -1.49 -2.18 -9.54
CA SER A 103 -1.60 -2.88 -8.25
C SER A 103 -2.60 -2.22 -7.30
N ILE A 104 -2.73 -0.88 -7.29
CA ILE A 104 -3.79 -0.17 -6.56
C ILE A 104 -5.18 -0.61 -7.01
N TYR A 105 -5.39 -0.78 -8.32
CA TYR A 105 -6.66 -1.28 -8.82
C TYR A 105 -6.88 -2.75 -8.43
N GLU A 106 -5.86 -3.59 -8.56
CA GLU A 106 -5.93 -5.01 -8.20
C GLU A 106 -6.21 -5.18 -6.70
N GLY A 107 -5.53 -4.46 -5.81
CA GLY A 107 -5.81 -4.49 -4.36
C GLY A 107 -7.26 -4.14 -4.01
N HIS A 108 -7.88 -3.18 -4.71
CA HIS A 108 -9.31 -2.90 -4.54
C HIS A 108 -10.22 -4.03 -5.02
N LYS A 109 -9.80 -4.76 -6.06
CA LYS A 109 -10.51 -5.95 -6.56
C LYS A 109 -10.41 -7.07 -5.53
N TYR A 110 -9.20 -7.38 -5.04
CA TYR A 110 -8.95 -8.46 -4.08
C TYR A 110 -9.67 -8.25 -2.75
N ALA A 111 -9.61 -7.04 -2.18
CA ALA A 111 -10.38 -6.71 -0.98
C ALA A 111 -11.89 -6.94 -1.17
N GLY A 112 -12.42 -6.60 -2.36
CA GLY A 112 -13.81 -6.87 -2.70
C GLY A 112 -14.15 -8.36 -2.84
N GLN A 113 -13.20 -9.19 -3.29
CA GLN A 113 -13.36 -10.65 -3.38
C GLN A 113 -13.28 -11.33 -2.00
N MET A 114 -12.48 -10.77 -1.08
CA MET A 114 -12.40 -11.19 0.33
C MET A 114 -13.62 -10.77 1.17
N GLY A 115 -14.53 -9.95 0.61
CA GLY A 115 -15.72 -9.48 1.32
C GLY A 115 -15.45 -8.38 2.37
N ILE A 116 -14.28 -7.73 2.32
CA ILE A 116 -13.88 -6.67 3.24
C ILE A 116 -13.95 -5.28 2.58
N ASN A 117 -13.75 -4.24 3.38
CA ASN A 117 -13.66 -2.88 2.83
C ASN A 117 -12.45 -2.76 1.90
N LYS A 118 -12.64 -2.04 0.80
CA LYS A 118 -11.57 -1.70 -0.14
C LYS A 118 -10.64 -0.65 0.48
N PRO A 119 -9.38 -0.53 0.01
CA PRO A 119 -8.51 0.56 0.41
C PRO A 119 -9.20 1.94 0.34
N PRO A 120 -8.82 2.91 1.21
CA PRO A 120 -9.42 4.23 1.21
C PRO A 120 -9.40 4.89 -0.17
N ASN A 121 -10.44 5.69 -0.47
CA ASN A 121 -10.41 6.54 -1.66
C ASN A 121 -9.57 7.80 -1.43
N GLY A 122 -8.87 8.21 -2.48
CA GLY A 122 -8.04 9.41 -2.50
C GLY A 122 -6.71 9.24 -1.78
N LEU A 123 -6.13 8.03 -1.83
CA LEU A 123 -4.79 7.76 -1.32
C LEU A 123 -3.76 8.68 -2.00
N VAL A 124 -2.84 9.25 -1.24
CA VAL A 124 -1.64 9.90 -1.75
C VAL A 124 -0.49 8.90 -1.71
N VAL A 125 -0.03 8.49 -2.89
CA VAL A 125 1.02 7.47 -3.01
C VAL A 125 2.30 8.12 -3.50
N TYR A 126 3.36 8.00 -2.71
CA TYR A 126 4.70 8.48 -3.05
C TYR A 126 5.50 7.32 -3.63
N LEU A 127 6.10 7.55 -4.79
CA LEU A 127 7.14 6.69 -5.33
C LEU A 127 8.48 7.38 -5.12
N THR A 128 9.45 6.68 -4.53
CA THR A 128 10.76 7.23 -4.15
C THR A 128 11.89 6.31 -4.57
N SER A 129 13.07 6.87 -4.87
CA SER A 129 14.29 6.11 -5.14
C SER A 129 15.30 6.18 -3.98
N TYR A 130 14.90 6.71 -2.82
CA TYR A 130 15.76 6.81 -1.63
C TYR A 130 15.64 5.61 -0.69
N LEU A 131 14.54 4.90 -0.78
CA LEU A 131 14.24 3.74 0.02
C LEU A 131 14.00 2.57 -0.91
N SER A 132 14.42 1.38 -0.49
CA SER A 132 14.01 0.12 -1.09
C SER A 132 12.64 -0.30 -0.55
N GLU A 133 12.31 -0.02 0.71
CA GLU A 133 11.10 -0.56 1.36
C GLU A 133 9.83 0.26 1.08
N GLY A 134 8.70 -0.37 1.39
CA GLY A 134 7.38 0.27 1.44
C GLY A 134 7.07 0.83 2.83
N ALA A 135 6.09 1.73 2.90
CA ALA A 135 5.49 2.15 4.16
C ALA A 135 4.07 2.68 3.94
N ALA A 136 3.19 2.51 4.91
CA ALA A 136 1.82 3.01 4.86
C ALA A 136 1.50 3.96 6.03
N PRO A 137 2.11 5.15 6.13
CA PRO A 137 1.91 6.01 7.29
C PRO A 137 0.51 6.67 7.35
N MET A 138 -0.32 6.56 6.29
CA MET A 138 -1.73 7.05 6.26
C MET A 138 -1.93 8.53 6.65
N LEU A 139 -0.87 9.35 6.61
CA LEU A 139 -0.88 10.72 7.15
C LEU A 139 -1.92 11.61 6.46
N ASN A 140 -2.15 11.41 5.17
CA ASN A 140 -3.15 12.17 4.43
C ASN A 140 -4.56 11.86 4.94
N ASN A 141 -4.87 10.56 5.09
CA ASN A 141 -6.15 10.09 5.58
C ASN A 141 -6.38 10.51 7.03
N MET A 142 -5.35 10.45 7.88
CA MET A 142 -5.40 10.98 9.24
C MET A 142 -5.71 12.49 9.23
N GLY A 143 -5.03 13.27 8.38
CA GLY A 143 -5.32 14.69 8.27
C GLY A 143 -6.71 15.00 7.72
N ARG A 144 -7.20 14.21 6.76
CA ARG A 144 -8.54 14.36 6.19
C ARG A 144 -9.65 13.97 7.18
N SER A 145 -9.37 13.10 8.15
CA SER A 145 -10.31 12.75 9.23
C SER A 145 -10.33 13.80 10.36
N GLY A 146 -9.50 14.85 10.27
CA GLY A 146 -9.38 15.89 11.29
C GLY A 146 -8.36 15.56 12.38
N TYR A 147 -7.62 14.46 12.25
CA TYR A 147 -6.53 14.12 13.16
C TYR A 147 -5.40 15.13 13.02
N ASN A 148 -4.82 15.56 14.14
CA ASN A 148 -3.71 16.49 14.11
C ASN A 148 -2.38 15.75 13.96
N VAL A 149 -2.00 15.43 12.72
CA VAL A 149 -0.70 14.79 12.43
C VAL A 149 0.49 15.67 12.82
N PHE A 150 0.30 16.96 13.12
CA PHE A 150 1.38 17.81 13.64
C PHE A 150 1.72 17.52 15.10
N LYS A 151 0.88 16.79 15.85
CA LYS A 151 1.25 16.33 17.20
C LYS A 151 2.37 15.27 17.17
N LEU A 152 2.42 14.46 16.12
CA LEU A 152 3.55 13.58 15.84
C LEU A 152 4.87 14.37 15.70
N ASN A 153 4.80 15.65 15.31
CA ASN A 153 5.97 16.51 15.04
C ASN A 153 6.58 17.17 16.29
N GLU A 154 6.14 16.85 17.51
CA GLU A 154 6.85 17.29 18.72
C GLU A 154 8.25 16.66 18.83
N LYS A 155 8.54 15.64 18.01
CA LYS A 155 9.87 15.13 17.69
C LYS A 155 10.25 15.58 16.26
N ILE A 156 11.06 16.64 16.13
CA ILE A 156 11.47 17.27 14.84
C ILE A 156 12.07 16.28 13.82
N GLU A 157 12.63 15.17 14.30
CA GLU A 157 13.19 14.06 13.51
C GLU A 157 12.13 13.41 12.59
N TYR A 158 10.85 13.37 13.00
CA TYR A 158 9.74 12.78 12.23
C TYR A 158 9.44 13.52 10.93
N LEU A 159 9.77 14.81 10.86
CA LEU A 159 9.57 15.59 9.64
C LEU A 159 10.71 15.40 8.62
N GLN A 160 11.91 15.04 9.07
CA GLN A 160 13.08 14.93 8.20
C GLN A 160 13.04 13.63 7.39
N GLU A 161 12.68 12.52 8.03
CA GLU A 161 12.62 11.20 7.41
C GLU A 161 11.38 11.02 6.52
N TRP A 162 10.20 11.46 6.98
CA TRP A 162 8.94 11.20 6.28
C TRP A 162 8.60 12.22 5.19
N TYR A 163 9.09 13.46 5.30
CA TYR A 163 8.80 14.50 4.30
C TYR A 163 9.95 14.73 3.33
N PHE A 164 11.13 14.11 3.51
CA PHE A 164 12.31 14.39 2.67
C PHE A 164 12.60 15.90 2.54
N ILE A 165 12.32 16.67 3.62
CA ILE A 165 12.51 18.12 3.66
C ILE A 165 13.79 18.41 4.45
N ALA A 166 14.77 19.04 3.80
CA ALA A 166 15.96 19.54 4.48
C ALA A 166 15.57 20.49 5.63
N ALA A 167 16.25 20.35 6.78
CA ALA A 167 16.00 21.11 8.02
C ALA A 167 15.88 22.64 7.79
N ASP A 168 16.60 23.16 6.80
CA ASP A 168 16.71 24.58 6.48
C ASP A 168 15.42 25.19 5.86
N ILE A 169 14.46 24.35 5.44
CA ILE A 169 13.18 24.80 4.86
C ILE A 169 12.10 24.98 5.96
N LEU A 170 12.27 24.34 7.12
CA LEU A 170 11.37 24.41 8.26
C LEU A 170 11.70 25.62 9.15
N THR A 171 11.50 26.83 8.62
CA THR A 171 11.56 28.02 9.50
C THR A 171 10.31 28.07 10.40
N PRO A 172 10.39 28.60 11.64
CA PRO A 172 9.25 28.72 12.57
C PRO A 172 8.08 29.59 12.07
N THR A 173 8.19 30.14 10.86
CA THR A 173 7.24 31.09 10.25
C THR A 173 6.24 30.42 9.30
N LEU A 174 6.19 29.09 9.24
CA LEU A 174 5.17 28.39 8.48
C LEU A 174 3.79 28.64 9.14
N THR A 175 2.98 29.47 8.49
CA THR A 175 1.62 29.78 8.95
C THR A 175 0.76 28.51 9.06
N LEU A 176 -0.16 28.47 10.02
CA LEU A 176 -1.13 27.37 10.21
C LEU A 176 -1.86 26.96 8.90
N THR A 177 -2.05 27.90 7.97
CA THR A 177 -2.66 27.66 6.66
C THR A 177 -1.75 26.85 5.73
N LEU A 178 -0.45 27.10 5.74
CA LEU A 178 0.52 26.32 4.95
C LEU A 178 0.70 24.92 5.52
N LEU A 179 0.71 24.79 6.85
CA LEU A 179 0.70 23.49 7.53
C LEU A 179 -0.56 22.69 7.17
N ALA A 180 -1.75 23.28 7.26
CA ALA A 180 -3.00 22.61 6.86
C ALA A 180 -3.04 22.21 5.37
N VAL A 181 -2.33 22.93 4.50
CA VAL A 181 -2.14 22.52 3.09
C VAL A 181 -1.19 21.34 3.01
N LEU A 182 0.00 21.41 3.63
CA LEU A 182 0.99 20.33 3.61
C LEU A 182 0.44 19.01 4.17
N GLN A 183 -0.44 19.07 5.18
CA GLN A 183 -1.13 17.90 5.75
C GLN A 183 -2.00 17.14 4.73
N LYS A 184 -2.55 17.83 3.72
CA LYS A 184 -3.32 17.20 2.63
C LYS A 184 -2.45 16.73 1.49
N GLU A 185 -1.14 16.87 1.62
CA GLU A 185 -0.18 16.54 0.59
C GLU A 185 0.78 15.44 1.07
N THR A 186 0.73 15.04 2.34
CA THR A 186 1.50 13.93 2.93
C THR A 186 1.18 12.59 2.28
N PRO A 187 2.13 11.62 2.33
CA PRO A 187 1.86 10.27 1.85
C PRO A 187 0.87 9.54 2.76
N ASP A 188 0.00 8.76 2.14
CA ASP A 188 -0.64 7.62 2.80
C ASP A 188 0.18 6.35 2.65
N ILE A 189 0.78 6.19 1.47
CA ILE A 189 1.64 5.06 1.10
C ILE A 189 2.91 5.62 0.46
N VAL A 190 4.04 5.03 0.79
CA VAL A 190 5.34 5.21 0.17
C VAL A 190 5.76 3.88 -0.42
N ILE A 191 6.19 3.88 -1.68
CA ILE A 191 6.75 2.72 -2.36
C ILE A 191 8.19 3.05 -2.73
N GLY A 192 9.12 2.27 -2.19
CA GLY A 192 10.53 2.31 -2.54
C GLY A 192 10.80 1.75 -3.94
N MET A 193 11.80 2.31 -4.61
CA MET A 193 12.32 1.83 -5.88
C MET A 193 13.74 1.33 -5.65
N GLU A 194 14.05 0.17 -6.22
CA GLU A 194 15.38 -0.43 -6.16
C GLU A 194 15.83 -0.89 -7.54
N ASP A 195 17.14 -0.85 -7.77
CA ASP A 195 17.73 -1.33 -9.01
C ASP A 195 17.39 -2.81 -9.22
N SER A 196 17.08 -3.14 -10.47
CA SER A 196 16.76 -4.50 -10.91
C SER A 196 15.54 -5.17 -10.25
N ARG A 197 14.72 -4.42 -9.48
CA ARG A 197 13.51 -4.94 -8.84
C ARG A 197 12.47 -5.41 -9.87
N LEU A 198 11.97 -6.63 -9.67
CA LEU A 198 11.02 -7.30 -10.56
C LEU A 198 9.60 -6.77 -10.40
N PHE A 199 8.76 -7.09 -11.39
CA PHE A 199 7.34 -6.68 -11.41
C PHE A 199 6.61 -7.16 -10.15
N GLU A 200 6.78 -8.44 -9.81
CA GLU A 200 6.10 -9.12 -8.71
C GLU A 200 6.54 -8.56 -7.34
N GLU A 201 7.75 -8.01 -7.24
CA GLU A 201 8.25 -7.39 -6.01
C GLU A 201 7.61 -6.00 -5.80
N VAL A 202 7.55 -5.17 -6.84
CA VAL A 202 6.88 -3.85 -6.76
C VAL A 202 5.37 -4.01 -6.55
N GLU A 203 4.77 -4.97 -7.24
CA GLU A 203 3.37 -5.32 -7.06
C GLU A 203 3.11 -5.81 -5.63
N GLY A 204 3.91 -6.75 -5.14
CA GLY A 204 3.75 -7.34 -3.83
C GLY A 204 3.83 -6.32 -2.71
N MET A 205 4.86 -5.48 -2.74
CA MET A 205 5.00 -4.35 -1.84
C MET A 205 3.79 -3.42 -1.91
N THR A 206 3.32 -3.09 -3.11
CA THR A 206 2.12 -2.22 -3.24
C THR A 206 0.88 -2.87 -2.62
N ILE A 207 0.68 -4.17 -2.80
CA ILE A 207 -0.45 -4.89 -2.21
C ILE A 207 -0.31 -4.99 -0.68
N HIS A 208 0.88 -5.23 -0.15
CA HIS A 208 1.19 -5.20 1.29
C HIS A 208 0.81 -3.86 1.91
N GLU A 209 1.28 -2.75 1.33
CA GLU A 209 0.95 -1.40 1.82
C GLU A 209 -0.55 -1.08 1.72
N LEU A 210 -1.25 -1.65 0.74
CA LEU A 210 -2.71 -1.54 0.67
C LEU A 210 -3.39 -2.35 1.79
N GLY A 211 -2.82 -3.47 2.23
CA GLY A 211 -3.24 -4.22 3.41
C GLY A 211 -3.25 -3.35 4.67
N HIS A 212 -2.17 -2.60 4.92
CA HIS A 212 -2.11 -1.59 5.98
C HIS A 212 -3.20 -0.53 5.83
N SER A 213 -3.40 0.01 4.63
CA SER A 213 -4.44 1.01 4.39
C SER A 213 -5.87 0.49 4.66
N ILE A 214 -6.11 -0.80 4.45
CA ILE A 214 -7.37 -1.48 4.77
C ILE A 214 -7.52 -1.66 6.27
N HIS A 215 -6.46 -2.04 6.98
CA HIS A 215 -6.44 -2.12 8.44
C HIS A 215 -6.75 -0.75 9.06
N TYR A 216 -6.11 0.32 8.57
CA TYR A 216 -6.37 1.70 8.99
C TYR A 216 -7.86 2.08 8.90
N LEU A 217 -8.58 1.66 7.86
CA LEU A 217 -10.02 1.94 7.75
C LEU A 217 -10.84 1.39 8.90
N LYS A 218 -10.39 0.30 9.54
CA LYS A 218 -11.07 -0.33 10.65
C LYS A 218 -10.55 0.15 12.01
N ALA A 219 -9.23 0.19 12.18
CA ALA A 219 -8.59 0.54 13.45
C ALA A 219 -8.66 2.05 13.74
N GLY A 220 -8.57 2.88 12.70
CA GLY A 220 -8.68 4.33 12.80
C GLY A 220 -7.37 5.04 13.22
N PRO A 221 -7.40 6.38 13.27
CA PRO A 221 -6.20 7.19 13.38
C PRO A 221 -5.53 7.15 14.77
N VAL A 222 -6.24 6.77 15.84
CA VAL A 222 -5.64 6.66 17.18
C VAL A 222 -4.72 5.44 17.25
N PHE A 223 -5.17 4.29 16.75
CA PHE A 223 -4.31 3.12 16.62
C PHE A 223 -3.13 3.41 15.69
N TRP A 224 -3.39 4.09 14.57
CA TRP A 224 -2.34 4.37 13.58
C TRP A 224 -1.28 5.36 14.09
N GLU A 225 -1.63 6.30 14.97
CA GLU A 225 -0.65 7.13 15.68
C GLU A 225 0.29 6.26 16.53
N ALA A 226 -0.27 5.33 17.32
CA ALA A 226 0.54 4.44 18.15
C ALA A 226 1.47 3.53 17.32
N GLU A 227 1.00 3.08 16.16
CA GLU A 227 1.81 2.30 15.22
C GLU A 227 2.97 3.14 14.64
N ILE A 228 2.71 4.36 14.18
CA ILE A 228 3.75 5.27 13.68
C ILE A 228 4.77 5.56 14.79
N GLU A 229 4.31 5.82 16.01
CA GLU A 229 5.19 6.05 17.17
C GLU A 229 6.09 4.84 17.43
N TYR A 230 5.54 3.62 17.40
CA TYR A 230 6.31 2.39 17.58
C TYR A 230 7.40 2.23 16.51
N ILE A 231 7.03 2.38 15.22
CA ILE A 231 7.98 2.22 14.10
C ILE A 231 9.12 3.21 14.22
N VAL A 232 8.84 4.48 14.54
CA VAL A 232 9.88 5.50 14.65
C VAL A 232 10.76 5.28 15.89
N ASP A 233 10.16 4.93 17.04
CA ASP A 233 10.94 4.70 18.27
C ASP A 233 11.86 3.47 18.17
N ASN A 234 11.61 2.57 17.22
CA ASN A 234 12.42 1.37 16.99
C ASN A 234 13.24 1.41 15.68
N ASP A 235 13.23 2.52 14.92
CA ASP A 235 13.87 2.62 13.60
C ASP A 235 13.44 1.48 12.65
N GLY A 236 12.13 1.18 12.64
CA GLY A 236 11.53 0.07 11.91
C GLY A 236 10.74 -0.86 12.83
N TYR A 237 10.71 -2.14 12.49
CA TYR A 237 9.83 -3.12 13.13
C TYR A 237 10.23 -3.50 14.58
N GLY A 238 11.41 -3.10 15.06
CA GLY A 238 11.90 -3.51 16.37
C GLY A 238 12.02 -5.03 16.51
N THR A 239 11.65 -5.57 17.67
CA THR A 239 11.68 -7.00 17.96
C THR A 239 10.41 -7.43 18.67
N LYS A 240 10.13 -8.74 18.71
CA LYS A 240 9.00 -9.29 19.48
C LYS A 240 8.98 -8.83 20.94
N THR A 241 10.14 -8.58 21.55
CA THR A 241 10.23 -8.15 22.96
C THR A 241 10.26 -6.63 23.13
N SER A 242 10.20 -5.85 22.05
CA SER A 242 10.08 -4.39 22.13
C SER A 242 8.77 -4.02 22.85
N THR A 243 8.79 -2.91 23.60
CA THR A 243 7.56 -2.39 24.22
C THR A 243 6.58 -2.00 23.11
N ASN A 244 5.31 -2.41 23.25
CA ASN A 244 4.24 -2.21 22.25
C ASN A 244 4.46 -2.94 20.91
N SER A 245 5.34 -3.95 20.85
CA SER A 245 5.55 -4.77 19.65
C SER A 245 4.27 -5.43 19.13
N GLY A 246 3.30 -5.71 20.00
CA GLY A 246 2.00 -6.28 19.63
C GLY A 246 1.17 -5.43 18.65
N ILE A 247 1.42 -4.11 18.58
CA ILE A 247 0.78 -3.22 17.59
C ILE A 247 1.31 -3.54 16.20
N CYS A 248 2.64 -3.51 16.05
CA CYS A 248 3.34 -3.85 14.81
C CYS A 248 3.12 -5.31 14.39
N ALA A 249 3.03 -6.23 15.38
CA ALA A 249 2.65 -7.61 15.10
C ALA A 249 1.31 -7.71 14.39
N LEU A 250 0.29 -7.01 14.89
CA LEU A 250 -1.05 -7.03 14.34
C LEU A 250 -1.09 -6.44 12.93
N THR A 251 -0.42 -5.30 12.71
CA THR A 251 -0.43 -4.58 11.43
C THR A 251 0.31 -5.32 10.33
N GLU A 252 1.54 -5.75 10.58
CA GLU A 252 2.39 -6.42 9.59
C GLU A 252 1.87 -7.82 9.26
N SER A 253 1.39 -8.56 10.27
CA SER A 253 0.82 -9.89 10.03
C SER A 253 -0.41 -9.82 9.13
N TRP A 254 -1.28 -8.82 9.34
CA TRP A 254 -2.45 -8.60 8.48
C TRP A 254 -2.04 -8.21 7.05
N ALA A 255 -1.08 -7.30 6.89
CA ALA A 255 -0.63 -6.85 5.58
C ALA A 255 0.01 -8.00 4.77
N ASN A 256 0.84 -8.82 5.41
CA ASN A 256 1.42 -10.03 4.83
C ASN A 256 0.33 -11.03 4.42
N TYR A 257 -0.64 -11.30 5.29
CA TYR A 257 -1.78 -12.16 4.98
C TYR A 257 -2.57 -11.64 3.77
N PHE A 258 -2.89 -10.35 3.75
CA PHE A 258 -3.63 -9.72 2.66
C PHE A 258 -2.88 -9.85 1.32
N GLN A 259 -1.57 -9.62 1.31
CA GLN A 259 -0.72 -9.79 0.13
C GLN A 259 -0.74 -11.24 -0.36
N ALA A 260 -0.52 -12.19 0.53
CA ALA A 260 -0.44 -13.60 0.16
C ALA A 260 -1.78 -14.12 -0.37
N TYR A 261 -2.89 -13.77 0.28
CA TYR A 261 -4.23 -14.13 -0.17
C TYR A 261 -4.59 -13.43 -1.50
N ALA A 262 -4.18 -12.18 -1.71
CA ALA A 262 -4.34 -11.50 -3.01
C ALA A 262 -3.61 -12.25 -4.15
N TYR A 263 -2.42 -12.78 -3.89
CA TYR A 263 -1.69 -13.61 -4.85
C TYR A 263 -2.36 -14.96 -5.11
N MET A 264 -2.98 -15.54 -4.09
CA MET A 264 -3.81 -16.73 -4.26
C MET A 264 -5.00 -16.45 -5.21
N LEU A 265 -5.72 -15.35 -4.98
CA LEU A 265 -6.84 -14.90 -5.84
C LEU A 265 -6.40 -14.57 -7.26
N LYS A 266 -5.20 -14.00 -7.44
CA LYS A 266 -4.65 -13.67 -8.75
C LYS A 266 -4.38 -14.92 -9.60
N ASN A 267 -4.00 -16.01 -8.95
CA ASN A 267 -3.61 -17.26 -9.58
C ASN A 267 -4.72 -18.31 -9.61
N ASP A 268 -5.99 -17.90 -9.45
CA ASP A 268 -7.17 -18.78 -9.45
C ASP A 268 -7.03 -19.98 -8.49
N ASN A 269 -6.37 -19.79 -7.34
CA ASN A 269 -6.08 -20.84 -6.35
C ASN A 269 -5.30 -22.06 -6.90
N SER A 270 -4.68 -21.94 -8.08
CA SER A 270 -4.07 -23.06 -8.80
C SER A 270 -2.58 -23.25 -8.50
N GLN A 271 -1.93 -22.26 -7.89
CA GLN A 271 -0.51 -22.33 -7.56
C GLN A 271 -0.29 -22.91 -6.15
N HIS A 272 0.07 -24.20 -6.15
CA HIS A 272 0.47 -24.96 -4.95
C HIS A 272 1.47 -24.20 -4.07
N THR A 273 2.41 -23.49 -4.69
CA THR A 273 3.48 -22.74 -4.01
C THR A 273 2.97 -21.56 -3.18
N VAL A 274 1.91 -20.87 -3.63
CA VAL A 274 1.36 -19.71 -2.91
C VAL A 274 0.57 -20.18 -1.69
N LEU A 275 -0.28 -21.19 -1.86
CA LEU A 275 -1.03 -21.78 -0.73
C LEU A 275 -0.08 -22.37 0.31
N GLN A 276 0.95 -23.10 -0.14
CA GLN A 276 1.95 -23.64 0.77
C GLN A 276 2.78 -22.53 1.42
N SER A 277 3.02 -21.40 0.74
CA SER A 277 3.71 -20.28 1.38
C SER A 277 2.89 -19.66 2.51
N ILE A 278 1.56 -19.55 2.35
CA ILE A 278 0.64 -19.01 3.37
C ILE A 278 0.61 -19.92 4.60
N GLU A 279 0.37 -21.21 4.36
CA GLU A 279 0.34 -22.29 5.36
C GLU A 279 1.63 -22.35 6.21
N TYR A 280 2.78 -22.11 5.57
CA TYR A 280 4.07 -22.14 6.23
C TYR A 280 4.59 -20.75 6.62
N MET A 281 3.74 -19.72 6.65
CA MET A 281 4.10 -18.39 7.21
C MET A 281 4.18 -18.43 8.74
N ILE A 282 5.04 -19.30 9.25
CA ILE A 282 5.55 -19.24 10.62
C ILE A 282 6.70 -18.25 10.62
N GLY A 283 6.64 -17.30 11.54
CA GLY A 283 7.79 -16.47 11.84
C GLY A 283 9.06 -17.29 12.17
N GLY A 284 10.03 -17.42 11.25
CA GLY A 284 11.36 -18.03 11.49
C GLY A 284 12.60 -17.35 10.84
N GLY A 285 13.14 -16.28 11.46
CA GLY A 285 14.15 -15.35 10.89
C GLY A 285 14.16 -13.95 11.57
N GLY A 286 14.96 -12.98 11.10
CA GLY A 286 15.17 -11.69 11.79
C GLY A 286 13.94 -10.78 11.93
N PHE A 287 12.93 -10.91 11.06
CA PHE A 287 11.66 -10.16 11.03
C PHE A 287 10.44 -11.07 11.26
N ASP A 288 10.71 -12.25 11.78
CA ASP A 288 9.87 -13.42 11.62
C ASP A 288 9.21 -13.70 12.97
N TRP A 289 8.55 -12.67 13.47
CA TRP A 289 7.74 -12.73 14.67
C TRP A 289 6.31 -12.28 14.40
N PHE A 290 5.99 -11.92 13.17
CA PHE A 290 4.63 -11.62 12.71
C PHE A 290 3.87 -12.92 12.44
N PRO A 291 2.70 -13.13 13.07
CA PRO A 291 1.95 -14.38 12.89
C PRO A 291 1.03 -14.27 11.67
N SER A 292 1.61 -14.14 10.48
CA SER A 292 0.84 -13.91 9.24
C SER A 292 0.02 -15.14 8.83
N GLY A 293 0.56 -16.35 9.03
CA GLY A 293 -0.13 -17.61 8.76
C GLY A 293 -1.37 -17.81 9.63
N MET A 294 -1.38 -17.24 10.85
CA MET A 294 -2.49 -17.36 11.80
C MET A 294 -3.84 -16.96 11.20
N TYR A 295 -3.90 -15.94 10.34
CA TYR A 295 -5.17 -15.53 9.73
C TYR A 295 -5.73 -16.55 8.73
N TRP A 296 -4.87 -17.37 8.15
CA TRP A 296 -5.26 -18.49 7.30
C TRP A 296 -5.89 -19.59 8.16
N ASP A 297 -5.20 -20.01 9.22
CA ASP A 297 -5.61 -21.06 10.17
C ASP A 297 -6.86 -20.67 11.01
N LEU A 298 -7.23 -19.39 11.07
CA LEU A 298 -8.54 -19.01 11.62
C LEU A 298 -9.69 -19.43 10.70
N PHE A 299 -9.44 -19.52 9.40
CA PHE A 299 -10.43 -19.76 8.36
C PHE A 299 -10.53 -21.22 7.96
N ASP A 300 -9.41 -21.89 7.71
CA ASP A 300 -9.38 -23.26 7.19
C ASP A 300 -9.26 -24.32 8.30
N HIS A 301 -8.95 -25.55 7.90
CA HIS A 301 -8.83 -26.74 8.74
C HIS A 301 -8.32 -27.86 7.84
N GLU A 302 -7.54 -28.80 8.37
CA GLU A 302 -6.94 -29.94 7.66
C GLU A 302 -7.92 -30.71 6.73
N SER A 303 -9.19 -30.78 7.09
CA SER A 303 -10.24 -31.42 6.27
C SER A 303 -10.66 -30.64 5.02
N THR A 304 -10.28 -29.37 4.93
CA THR A 304 -10.63 -28.43 3.85
C THR A 304 -9.45 -28.07 2.97
N LEU A 305 -8.22 -28.41 3.40
CA LEU A 305 -7.04 -28.26 2.58
C LEU A 305 -7.11 -29.16 1.32
N PRO A 306 -6.74 -28.62 0.15
CA PRO A 306 -6.46 -29.43 -1.02
C PRO A 306 -5.48 -30.58 -0.71
N ALA A 307 -5.70 -31.76 -1.29
CA ALA A 307 -4.93 -32.98 -0.99
C ALA A 307 -3.40 -32.91 -1.24
N PHE A 308 -2.90 -31.82 -1.82
CA PHE A 308 -1.47 -31.56 -2.04
C PHE A 308 -0.85 -30.66 -0.97
N LEU A 309 -1.66 -30.05 -0.09
CA LEU A 309 -1.20 -29.26 1.04
C LEU A 309 -1.19 -30.15 2.27
N THR A 310 -0.21 -29.88 3.13
CA THR A 310 -0.09 -30.50 4.44
C THR A 310 -0.04 -29.37 5.44
N GLU A 311 -0.85 -29.51 6.49
CA GLU A 311 -0.82 -28.64 7.66
C GLU A 311 0.60 -28.50 8.18
N ASN A 312 0.90 -27.32 8.70
CA ASN A 312 2.16 -27.13 9.38
C ASN A 312 2.18 -27.90 10.72
N PRO A 313 3.04 -28.92 10.87
CA PRO A 313 3.00 -29.78 12.07
C PRO A 313 3.43 -29.07 13.37
N LEU A 314 3.92 -27.84 13.28
CA LEU A 314 4.28 -27.00 14.42
C LEU A 314 3.13 -26.12 14.91
N ILE A 315 2.03 -26.03 14.13
CA ILE A 315 0.89 -25.19 14.45
C ILE A 315 -0.25 -26.04 15.00
N ASN A 316 -0.90 -25.53 16.06
CA ASN A 316 -2.15 -26.08 16.55
C ASN A 316 -3.32 -25.52 15.75
N ASP A 317 -3.56 -26.09 14.57
CA ASP A 317 -4.66 -25.73 13.68
C ASP A 317 -5.94 -26.56 14.00
N ASN A 318 -6.65 -26.14 15.05
CA ASN A 318 -7.98 -26.68 15.40
C ASN A 318 -9.08 -25.62 15.34
N VAL A 319 -8.74 -24.39 14.94
CA VAL A 319 -9.70 -23.31 14.75
C VAL A 319 -10.24 -23.42 13.33
N SER A 320 -11.52 -23.12 13.11
CA SER A 320 -12.06 -23.08 11.75
C SER A 320 -13.31 -22.23 11.64
N GLY A 321 -13.62 -21.81 10.41
CA GLY A 321 -14.89 -21.16 10.08
C GLY A 321 -15.01 -19.72 10.56
N ILE A 322 -13.93 -19.10 11.04
CA ILE A 322 -13.86 -17.66 11.28
C ILE A 322 -13.54 -17.00 9.94
N THR A 323 -14.47 -16.23 9.39
CA THR A 323 -14.32 -15.72 8.02
C THR A 323 -13.41 -14.49 7.96
N ILE A 324 -12.85 -14.17 6.79
CA ILE A 324 -12.05 -12.95 6.59
C ILE A 324 -12.81 -11.68 7.00
N PRO A 325 -14.11 -11.51 6.65
CA PRO A 325 -14.91 -10.40 7.17
C PRO A 325 -15.01 -10.37 8.69
N ASP A 326 -15.14 -11.53 9.36
CA ASP A 326 -15.20 -11.58 10.82
C ASP A 326 -13.89 -11.10 11.45
N VAL A 327 -12.75 -11.61 10.98
CA VAL A 327 -11.40 -11.15 11.38
C VAL A 327 -11.28 -9.64 11.17
N TYR A 328 -11.61 -9.16 9.97
CA TYR A 328 -11.53 -7.75 9.62
C TYR A 328 -12.39 -6.87 10.53
N ASP A 329 -13.55 -7.37 10.96
CA ASP A 329 -14.44 -6.62 11.83
C ASP A 329 -13.90 -6.41 13.25
N LEU A 330 -13.03 -7.31 13.72
CA LEU A 330 -12.42 -7.26 15.05
C LEU A 330 -11.28 -6.25 15.20
N PHE A 331 -10.69 -5.76 14.11
CA PHE A 331 -9.70 -4.67 14.17
C PHE A 331 -10.29 -3.35 14.72
N SER A 332 -11.62 -3.22 14.75
CA SER A 332 -12.28 -2.09 15.37
C SER A 332 -11.98 -2.01 16.87
N ASN A 333 -11.46 -0.86 17.31
CA ASN A 333 -11.02 -0.61 18.68
C ASN A 333 -10.01 -1.65 19.19
N CYS A 334 -9.22 -2.27 18.31
CA CYS A 334 -8.17 -3.22 18.69
C CYS A 334 -6.91 -2.46 19.05
N SER A 335 -6.28 -2.78 20.18
CA SER A 335 -5.04 -2.10 20.59
C SER A 335 -3.79 -2.76 20.04
N ASP A 336 -3.78 -4.09 19.97
CA ASP A 336 -2.64 -4.93 19.61
C ASP A 336 -3.13 -6.37 19.35
N ILE A 337 -2.19 -7.27 19.10
CA ILE A 337 -2.47 -8.68 18.83
C ILE A 337 -3.03 -9.49 20.01
N ASP A 338 -2.73 -9.11 21.25
CA ASP A 338 -3.26 -9.81 22.44
C ASP A 338 -4.72 -9.40 22.71
N ASP A 339 -5.06 -8.13 22.47
CA ASP A 339 -6.45 -7.67 22.44
C ASP A 339 -7.21 -8.32 21.28
N PHE A 340 -6.58 -8.49 20.11
CA PHE A 340 -7.17 -9.21 18.98
C PHE A 340 -7.50 -10.67 19.34
N LYS A 341 -6.55 -11.40 19.95
CA LYS A 341 -6.78 -12.75 20.50
C LYS A 341 -7.95 -12.77 21.47
N SER A 342 -7.96 -11.84 22.41
CA SER A 342 -9.02 -11.73 23.44
C SER A 342 -10.40 -11.52 22.80
N LYS A 343 -10.48 -10.67 21.78
CA LYS A 343 -11.72 -10.43 21.01
C LYS A 343 -12.18 -11.64 20.22
N LEU A 344 -11.27 -12.38 19.58
CA LEU A 344 -11.60 -13.64 18.92
C LEU A 344 -12.24 -14.61 19.90
N LYS A 345 -11.63 -14.81 21.07
CA LYS A 345 -12.16 -15.71 22.12
C LYS A 345 -13.53 -15.28 22.63
N ILE A 346 -13.79 -13.97 22.72
CA ILE A 346 -15.10 -13.42 23.11
C ILE A 346 -16.17 -13.70 22.04
N ASN A 347 -15.84 -13.52 20.76
CA ASN A 347 -16.79 -13.71 19.66
C ASN A 347 -17.00 -15.19 19.30
N TYR A 348 -16.01 -16.04 19.57
CA TYR A 348 -16.04 -17.49 19.28
C TYR A 348 -15.78 -18.31 20.55
N PRO A 349 -16.65 -18.24 21.57
CA PRO A 349 -16.40 -18.85 22.88
C PRO A 349 -16.26 -20.38 22.83
N ASN A 350 -16.87 -21.04 21.84
CA ASN A 350 -16.75 -22.48 21.66
C ASN A 350 -15.38 -22.92 21.14
N GLN A 351 -14.61 -22.01 20.52
CA GLN A 351 -13.26 -22.23 20.01
C GLN A 351 -12.20 -21.53 20.87
N ALA A 352 -12.58 -20.96 22.03
CA ALA A 352 -11.69 -20.09 22.80
C ALA A 352 -10.40 -20.77 23.28
N THR A 353 -10.46 -22.09 23.54
CA THR A 353 -9.28 -22.88 23.89
C THR A 353 -8.38 -23.11 22.67
N ASP A 354 -8.96 -23.46 21.52
CA ASP A 354 -8.22 -23.71 20.28
C ASP A 354 -7.59 -22.42 19.74
N ILE A 355 -8.29 -21.28 19.88
CA ILE A 355 -7.75 -19.95 19.57
C ILE A 355 -6.54 -19.63 20.46
N GLU A 356 -6.58 -19.98 21.75
CA GLU A 356 -5.40 -19.77 22.61
C GLU A 356 -4.22 -20.59 22.10
N TYR A 357 -4.42 -21.88 21.82
CA TYR A 357 -3.34 -22.73 21.36
C TYR A 357 -2.81 -22.38 19.97
N LEU A 358 -3.68 -21.89 19.08
CA LEU A 358 -3.27 -21.39 17.77
C LEU A 358 -2.31 -20.23 17.95
N PHE A 359 -2.69 -19.19 18.71
CA PHE A 359 -1.82 -18.05 18.96
C PHE A 359 -0.53 -18.45 19.69
N GLU A 360 -0.59 -19.36 20.68
CA GLU A 360 0.59 -19.89 21.37
C GLU A 360 1.57 -20.58 20.38
N SER A 361 1.05 -21.23 19.34
CA SER A 361 1.88 -21.89 18.31
C SER A 361 2.62 -20.88 17.43
N TYR A 362 2.04 -19.70 17.23
CA TYR A 362 2.70 -18.54 16.64
C TYR A 362 3.48 -17.68 17.68
N GLY A 363 3.46 -18.10 18.94
CA GLY A 363 4.16 -17.51 20.07
C GLY A 363 3.48 -16.28 20.71
N TYR A 364 2.16 -16.15 20.63
CA TYR A 364 1.38 -15.04 21.21
C TYR A 364 0.35 -15.48 22.26
#